data_AF-V9IAV0-F1
#
_entry.id   AF-V9IAV0-F1
#
_cell.length_a   1.000
_cell.length_b   1.000
_cell.length_c   1.000
_cell.angle_alpha   90.00
_cell.angle_beta   90.00
_cell.angle_gamma   90.00
#
_symmetry.space_group_name_H-M   'P 1'
#
loop_
_entity.id
_entity.type
_entity.pdbx_description
1 polymer ?
#
loop_
_entity_poly.entity_id
_entity_poly.type
_entity_poly.pdbx_seq_one_letter_code
_entity_poly.pdbx_strand_id
1 'polypeptide(L)'
;MGDSITTGAGLLATNTMQLSIENRGMMATIGGEETWRKVLTLPNIFKEFNHNLIGYALGNSLTSHPASQLNVAEGGALSMDMPYMAKFLINRMKKDPRIDINNHWKVPISHKIHYSFKIFYILNYMLIHYIF
;
A
#
# COMPACT_ATOMS: atom_id res chain seq x y z
N MET A 1 1.48 2.47 3.06
CA MET A 1 2.28 3.72 2.98
C MET A 1 3.74 3.35 2.88
N GLY A 2 4.58 4.14 2.22
CA GLY A 2 5.99 3.82 2.12
C GLY A 2 6.70 4.50 0.96
N ASP A 3 7.87 3.97 0.63
CA ASP A 3 8.74 4.42 -0.47
C ASP A 3 8.61 3.51 -1.71
N SER A 4 9.55 3.63 -2.65
CA SER A 4 9.60 2.90 -3.92
C SER A 4 9.52 1.38 -3.78
N ILE A 5 9.96 0.80 -2.66
CA ILE A 5 9.82 -0.65 -2.46
C ILE A 5 8.35 -1.02 -2.28
N THR A 6 7.59 -0.20 -1.57
CA THR A 6 6.16 -0.47 -1.34
C THR A 6 5.33 -0.24 -2.60
N THR A 7 5.87 0.49 -3.58
CA THR A 7 5.25 0.65 -4.90
C THR A 7 5.55 -0.52 -5.84
N GLY A 8 6.45 -1.44 -5.47
CA GLY A 8 6.91 -2.52 -6.34
C GLY A 8 7.77 -1.99 -7.48
N ALA A 9 8.53 -0.91 -7.25
CA ALA A 9 9.41 -0.33 -8.26
C ALA A 9 10.42 -1.36 -8.78
N GLY A 10 10.39 -1.62 -10.08
CA GLY A 10 11.30 -2.53 -10.76
C GLY A 10 11.14 -4.01 -10.40
N LEU A 11 10.01 -4.42 -9.82
CA LEU A 11 9.80 -5.82 -9.40
C LEU A 11 9.91 -6.81 -10.55
N LEU A 12 9.48 -6.42 -11.76
CA LEU A 12 9.60 -7.21 -12.99
C LEU A 12 10.68 -6.69 -13.94
N ALA A 13 11.57 -5.81 -13.49
CA ALA A 13 12.53 -5.17 -14.39
C ALA A 13 13.55 -6.18 -14.92
N THR A 14 13.62 -6.32 -16.24
CA THR A 14 14.67 -7.08 -16.95
C THR A 14 15.78 -6.17 -17.49
N ASN A 15 15.56 -4.86 -17.46
CA ASN A 15 16.54 -3.84 -17.86
C ASN A 15 16.40 -2.57 -17.00
N THR A 16 17.40 -1.69 -17.06
CA THR A 16 17.46 -0.48 -16.22
C THR A 16 16.35 0.53 -16.49
N MET A 17 15.78 0.55 -17.70
CA MET A 17 14.66 1.43 -18.02
C MET A 17 13.37 1.02 -17.31
N GLN A 18 13.24 -0.27 -16.95
CA GLN A 18 12.06 -0.79 -16.26
C GLN A 18 12.09 -0.61 -14.74
N LEU A 19 13.21 -0.13 -14.18
CA LEU A 19 13.34 0.11 -12.73
C LEU A 19 12.35 1.18 -12.22
N SER A 20 11.91 2.09 -13.09
CA SER A 20 10.93 3.12 -12.76
C SER A 20 9.48 2.65 -12.84
N ILE A 21 9.22 1.42 -13.29
CA ILE A 21 7.87 0.86 -13.38
C ILE A 21 7.44 0.38 -11.99
N GLU A 22 6.30 0.89 -11.51
CA GLU A 22 5.71 0.53 -10.22
C GLU A 22 4.72 -0.64 -10.39
N ASN A 23 5.20 -1.87 -10.18
CA ASN A 23 4.39 -3.09 -10.26
C ASN A 23 3.56 -3.32 -8.98
N ARG A 24 2.74 -2.33 -8.60
CA ARG A 24 1.99 -2.33 -7.32
C ARG A 24 1.09 -3.55 -7.15
N GLY A 25 0.49 -4.03 -8.24
CA GLY A 25 -0.36 -5.21 -8.27
C GLY A 25 0.32 -6.50 -7.78
N MET A 26 1.63 -6.58 -7.95
CA MET A 26 2.43 -7.76 -7.58
C MET A 26 3.23 -7.56 -6.29
N MET A 27 3.08 -6.41 -5.63
CA MET A 27 3.81 -6.14 -4.39
C MET A 27 3.40 -7.15 -3.30
N ALA A 28 4.38 -7.84 -2.70
CA ALA A 28 4.12 -8.92 -1.76
C ALA A 28 3.19 -8.55 -0.59
N THR A 29 3.21 -7.28 -0.15
CA THR A 29 2.48 -6.82 1.03
C THR A 29 1.08 -6.27 0.74
N ILE A 30 0.84 -5.71 -0.45
CA ILE A 30 -0.42 -4.99 -0.75
C ILE A 30 -0.93 -5.20 -2.19
N GLY A 31 -0.18 -5.87 -3.04
CA GLY A 31 -0.62 -6.24 -4.38
C GLY A 31 -1.66 -7.35 -4.33
N GLY A 32 -2.70 -7.26 -5.15
CA GLY A 32 -3.75 -8.28 -5.26
C GLY A 32 -3.99 -8.73 -6.69
N GLU A 33 -2.98 -8.62 -7.54
CA GLU A 33 -3.01 -9.07 -8.93
C GLU A 33 -3.07 -10.59 -9.01
N GLU A 34 -3.95 -11.11 -9.87
CA GLU A 34 -4.14 -12.55 -10.07
C GLU A 34 -4.51 -13.30 -8.76
N THR A 35 -4.23 -14.61 -8.73
CA THR A 35 -4.45 -15.50 -7.58
C THR A 35 -3.14 -15.79 -6.86
N TRP A 36 -3.20 -16.27 -5.62
CA TRP A 36 -2.01 -16.59 -4.82
C TRP A 36 -1.10 -17.65 -5.47
N ARG A 37 -1.66 -18.49 -6.35
CA ARG A 37 -0.94 -19.53 -7.09
C ARG A 37 -0.09 -18.96 -8.23
N LYS A 38 -0.44 -17.79 -8.75
CA LYS A 38 0.33 -17.10 -9.80
C LYS A 38 1.24 -16.04 -9.21
N VAL A 39 0.73 -15.26 -8.26
CA VAL A 39 1.47 -14.18 -7.61
C VAL A 39 1.27 -14.30 -6.11
N LEU A 40 2.33 -14.67 -5.40
CA LEU A 40 2.26 -14.84 -3.96
C LEU A 40 2.31 -13.46 -3.26
N THR A 41 1.14 -12.94 -2.91
CA THR A 41 1.00 -11.72 -2.11
C THR A 41 0.08 -11.95 -0.92
N LEU A 42 0.24 -11.13 0.11
CA LEU A 42 -0.58 -11.19 1.31
C LEU A 42 -2.08 -10.97 0.99
N PRO A 43 -2.49 -9.98 0.17
CA PRO A 43 -3.89 -9.87 -0.25
C PRO A 43 -4.39 -11.08 -1.04
N ASN A 44 -3.55 -11.69 -1.90
CA ASN A 44 -3.97 -12.88 -2.64
C ASN A 44 -4.24 -14.08 -1.74
N ILE A 45 -3.48 -14.23 -0.65
CA ILE A 45 -3.76 -15.24 0.37
C ILE A 45 -5.06 -14.90 1.12
N PHE A 46 -5.23 -13.64 1.54
CA PHE A 46 -6.43 -13.21 2.27
C PHE A 46 -7.71 -13.31 1.46
N LYS A 47 -7.65 -13.12 0.13
CA LYS A 47 -8.79 -13.32 -0.76
C LYS A 47 -9.38 -14.74 -0.68
N GLU A 48 -8.58 -15.76 -0.37
CA GLU A 48 -9.05 -17.14 -0.21
C GLU A 48 -9.91 -17.33 1.05
N PHE A 49 -9.68 -16.51 2.07
CA PHE A 49 -10.43 -16.56 3.34
C PHE A 49 -11.59 -15.55 3.36
N ASN A 50 -11.44 -14.43 2.63
CA ASN A 50 -12.44 -13.39 2.54
C ASN A 50 -12.50 -12.82 1.12
N HIS A 51 -13.51 -13.23 0.36
CA HIS A 51 -13.72 -12.79 -1.02
C HIS A 51 -14.14 -11.32 -1.12
N ASN A 52 -14.60 -10.70 -0.03
CA ASN A 52 -14.99 -9.29 0.04
C ASN A 52 -13.81 -8.38 0.43
N LEU A 53 -12.57 -8.88 0.39
CA LEU A 53 -11.38 -8.09 0.66
C LEU A 53 -11.29 -6.91 -0.34
N ILE A 54 -10.97 -5.73 0.18
CA ILE A 54 -10.80 -4.50 -0.61
C ILE A 54 -9.51 -3.79 -0.23
N GLY A 55 -9.05 -2.89 -1.11
CA GLY A 55 -7.93 -1.99 -0.83
C GLY A 55 -6.56 -2.44 -1.31
N TYR A 56 -6.43 -3.63 -1.90
CA TYR A 56 -5.20 -4.11 -2.52
C TYR A 56 -4.95 -3.49 -3.89
N ALA A 57 -3.69 -3.23 -4.25
CA ALA A 57 -3.35 -2.63 -5.54
C ALA A 57 -3.46 -3.65 -6.70
N LEU A 58 -3.66 -3.14 -7.92
CA LEU A 58 -3.78 -3.91 -9.15
C LEU A 58 -2.84 -3.36 -10.24
N GLY A 59 -2.23 -4.26 -11.01
CA GLY A 59 -1.39 -3.96 -12.16
C GLY A 59 -0.26 -2.96 -11.90
N ASN A 60 0.25 -2.40 -12.98
CA ASN A 60 1.19 -1.28 -12.94
C ASN A 60 0.41 0.01 -12.70
N SER A 61 0.63 0.64 -11.56
CA SER A 61 -0.11 1.84 -11.19
C SER A 61 0.75 2.83 -10.40
N LEU A 62 0.41 4.11 -10.55
CA LEU A 62 0.92 5.18 -9.72
C LEU A 62 -0.11 5.50 -8.64
N THR A 63 0.31 6.20 -7.59
CA THR A 63 -0.55 6.58 -6.45
C THR A 63 -1.84 7.33 -6.85
N SER A 64 -1.81 8.04 -7.98
CA SER A 64 -2.96 8.77 -8.54
C SER A 64 -3.95 7.87 -9.28
N HIS A 65 -3.55 6.68 -9.71
CA HIS A 65 -4.40 5.78 -10.48
C HIS A 65 -5.40 5.05 -9.56
N PRO A 66 -6.64 4.80 -10.01
CA PRO A 66 -7.62 4.01 -9.26
C PRO A 66 -7.12 2.62 -8.88
N ALA A 67 -6.28 2.02 -9.74
CA ALA A 67 -5.70 0.70 -9.52
C ALA A 67 -4.72 0.66 -8.32
N SER A 68 -4.22 1.79 -7.83
CA SER A 68 -3.41 1.83 -6.59
C SER A 68 -4.20 1.51 -5.33
N GLN A 69 -5.54 1.64 -5.37
CA GLN A 69 -6.46 1.39 -4.25
C GLN A 69 -6.01 2.10 -2.95
N LEU A 70 -5.65 1.37 -1.88
CA LEU A 70 -5.15 1.96 -0.63
C LEU A 70 -3.61 1.99 -0.55
N ASN A 71 -2.90 1.57 -1.60
CA ASN A 71 -1.46 1.73 -1.68
C ASN A 71 -1.10 3.19 -2.00
N VAL A 72 -0.84 3.96 -0.94
CA VAL A 72 -0.44 5.37 -1.03
C VAL A 72 1.08 5.59 -0.96
N ALA A 73 1.89 4.54 -1.09
CA ALA A 73 3.34 4.69 -1.13
C ALA A 73 3.77 5.45 -2.38
N GLU A 74 4.88 6.19 -2.31
CA GLU A 74 5.38 6.96 -3.44
C GLU A 74 6.87 6.70 -3.67
N GLY A 75 7.25 6.47 -4.93
CA GLY A 75 8.64 6.36 -5.32
C GLY A 75 9.42 7.61 -4.94
N GLY A 76 10.54 7.44 -4.22
CA GLY A 76 11.37 8.55 -3.75
C GLY A 76 10.87 9.30 -2.52
N ALA A 77 9.73 8.88 -1.92
CA ALA A 77 9.24 9.53 -0.71
C ALA A 77 10.24 9.45 0.44
N LEU A 78 10.29 10.50 1.27
CA LEU A 78 11.11 10.66 2.47
C LEU A 78 10.27 10.47 3.74
N SER A 79 10.92 10.30 4.89
CA SER A 79 10.21 10.01 6.16
C SER A 79 9.31 11.18 6.59
N MET A 80 9.66 12.39 6.18
CA MET A 80 8.84 13.60 6.38
C MET A 80 7.51 13.59 5.61
N ASP A 81 7.38 12.76 4.56
CA ASP A 81 6.15 12.67 3.75
C ASP A 81 5.12 11.71 4.36
N MET A 82 5.51 10.92 5.35
CA MET A 82 4.64 9.91 5.94
C MET A 82 3.37 10.49 6.61
N PRO A 83 3.42 11.62 7.35
CA PRO A 83 2.21 12.25 7.87
C PRO A 83 1.25 12.71 6.75
N TYR A 84 1.80 13.16 5.61
CA TYR A 84 1.01 13.51 4.44
C TYR A 84 0.35 12.26 3.84
N MET A 85 1.11 11.17 3.63
CA MET A 85 0.58 9.90 3.16
C MET A 85 -0.53 9.35 4.08
N ALA A 86 -0.38 9.49 5.40
CA ALA A 86 -1.39 9.04 6.36
C ALA A 86 -2.69 9.83 6.22
N LYS A 87 -2.61 11.16 6.16
CA LYS A 87 -3.79 12.01 5.90
C LYS A 87 -4.43 11.68 4.55
N PHE A 88 -3.61 11.45 3.54
CA PHE A 88 -4.09 11.10 2.21
C PHE A 88 -4.79 9.75 2.17
N LEU A 89 -4.26 8.73 2.86
CA LEU A 89 -4.89 7.42 3.03
C LEU A 89 -6.23 7.54 3.76
N ILE A 90 -6.29 8.27 4.88
CA ILE A 90 -7.55 8.48 5.62
C ILE A 90 -8.59 9.16 4.73
N ASN A 91 -8.19 10.20 3.99
CA ASN A 91 -9.10 10.89 3.08
C ASN A 91 -9.57 9.99 1.93
N ARG A 92 -8.70 9.12 1.41
CA ARG A 92 -9.05 8.12 0.40
C ARG A 92 -10.08 7.13 0.94
N MET A 93 -9.86 6.62 2.15
CA MET A 93 -10.79 5.71 2.81
C MET A 93 -12.15 6.37 3.05
N LYS A 94 -12.18 7.63 3.50
CA LYS A 94 -13.42 8.38 3.74
C LYS A 94 -14.24 8.62 2.46
N LYS A 95 -13.56 8.69 1.31
CA LYS A 95 -14.19 8.93 0.00
C LYS A 95 -14.62 7.65 -0.69
N ASP A 96 -14.14 6.50 -0.24
CA ASP A 96 -14.48 5.20 -0.84
C ASP A 96 -15.76 4.66 -0.17
N PRO A 97 -16.90 4.60 -0.88
CA PRO A 97 -18.16 4.15 -0.29
C PRO A 97 -18.14 2.67 0.10
N ARG A 98 -17.14 1.90 -0.34
CA ARG A 98 -16.97 0.49 0.02
C ARG A 98 -16.34 0.31 1.40
N ILE A 99 -15.81 1.37 2.01
CA ILE A 99 -15.06 1.29 3.26
C ILE A 99 -15.89 1.84 4.42
N ASP A 100 -16.27 0.96 5.34
CA ASP A 100 -16.72 1.38 6.66
C ASP A 100 -15.50 1.57 7.58
N ILE A 101 -15.18 2.84 7.85
CA ILE A 101 -14.02 3.19 8.69
C ILE A 101 -14.20 2.74 10.14
N ASN A 102 -15.43 2.59 10.63
CA ASN A 102 -15.65 2.22 12.03
C ASN A 102 -15.76 0.70 12.20
N ASN A 103 -16.29 -0.01 11.20
CA ASN A 103 -16.60 -1.43 11.34
C ASN A 103 -15.66 -2.38 10.59
N HIS A 104 -15.00 -1.95 9.51
CA HIS A 104 -14.08 -2.83 8.80
C HIS A 104 -12.77 -3.02 9.55
N TRP A 105 -12.30 -4.25 9.68
CA TRP A 105 -10.94 -4.50 10.14
C TRP A 105 -9.93 -3.99 9.10
N LYS A 106 -8.77 -3.52 9.56
CA LYS A 106 -7.74 -2.89 8.73
C LYS A 106 -6.37 -3.44 9.12
N VAL A 107 -5.54 -3.71 8.13
CA VAL A 107 -4.13 -4.11 8.34
C VAL A 107 -3.23 -3.00 7.82
N PRO A 108 -2.67 -2.18 8.71
CA PRO A 108 -1.76 -1.11 8.31
C PRO A 108 -0.41 -1.69 7.90
N ILE A 109 0.11 -1.23 6.76
CA ILE A 109 1.45 -1.59 6.28
C ILE A 109 2.23 -0.31 6.01
N SER A 110 3.37 -0.19 6.66
CA SER A 110 4.36 0.85 6.44
C SER A 110 5.73 0.22 6.20
N HIS A 111 6.41 0.63 5.13
CA HIS A 111 7.79 0.24 4.85
C HIS A 111 8.61 1.49 4.55
N LYS A 112 9.80 1.56 5.14
CA LYS A 112 10.75 2.67 4.98
C LYS A 112 12.17 2.17 5.14
N ILE A 113 13.03 2.48 4.17
CA ILE A 113 14.46 2.14 4.25
C ILE A 113 15.31 3.26 4.88
N HIS A 114 14.94 4.53 4.73
CA HIS A 114 15.79 5.65 5.16
C HIS A 114 15.41 6.24 6.53
N TYR A 115 16.42 6.26 7.42
CA TYR A 115 16.43 6.51 8.86
C TYR A 115 15.49 7.63 9.41
N SER A 116 14.55 7.23 10.29
CA SER A 116 14.30 7.88 11.59
C SER A 116 13.28 7.05 12.40
N PHE A 117 13.77 6.25 13.36
CA PHE A 117 12.94 5.40 14.24
C PHE A 117 11.83 6.17 14.96
N LYS A 118 12.06 7.46 15.26
CA LYS A 118 11.12 8.33 16.00
C LYS A 118 9.82 8.58 15.23
N ILE A 119 9.92 8.72 13.91
CA ILE A 119 8.76 8.98 13.03
C ILE A 119 7.90 7.72 12.89
N PHE A 120 8.53 6.54 12.81
CA PHE A 120 7.84 5.25 12.71
C PHE A 120 6.93 4.96 13.91
N TYR A 121 7.38 5.27 15.13
CA TYR A 121 6.57 5.12 16.34
C TYR A 121 5.38 6.09 16.38
N ILE A 122 5.60 7.38 16.04
CA ILE A 122 4.53 8.38 15.99
C ILE A 122 3.45 8.00 14.96
N LEU A 123 3.85 7.43 13.82
CA LEU A 123 2.91 7.00 12.79
C LEU A 123 2.16 5.73 13.15
N ASN A 124 2.80 4.74 13.78
CA ASN A 124 2.08 3.58 14.32
C ASN A 124 1.07 4.04 15.37
N TYR A 125 1.47 4.96 16.26
CA TYR A 125 0.57 5.53 17.26
C TYR A 125 -0.60 6.32 16.64
N MET A 126 -0.35 7.15 15.63
CA MET A 126 -1.40 7.87 14.89
C MET A 126 -2.30 6.92 14.11
N LEU A 127 -1.77 5.91 13.43
CA LEU A 127 -2.60 4.93 12.73
C LEU A 127 -3.49 4.18 13.71
N ILE A 128 -2.95 3.73 14.85
CA ILE A 128 -3.73 3.02 15.87
C ILE A 128 -4.85 3.93 16.41
N HIS A 129 -4.58 5.20 16.73
CA HIS A 129 -5.59 6.12 17.29
C HIS A 129 -6.60 6.71 16.29
N TYR A 130 -6.30 6.70 14.98
CA TYR A 130 -7.22 7.18 13.95
C TYR A 130 -7.99 6.06 13.26
N ILE A 131 -7.60 4.80 13.48
CA ILE A 131 -8.14 3.62 12.79
C ILE A 131 -8.88 2.67 13.75
N PHE A 132 -8.53 2.66 15.04
CA PHE A 132 -9.28 2.02 16.12
C PHE A 132 -9.84 3.08 17.06
#